data_AF-A0AAU3PZK0-F1
#
_entry.id   AF-A0AAU3PZK0-F1
#
_cell.length_a   1.000
_cell.length_b   1.000
_cell.length_c   1.000
_cell.angle_alpha   90.00
_cell.angle_beta   90.00
_cell.angle_gamma   90.00
#
_symmetry.space_group_name_H-M   'P 1'
#
loop_
_entity.id
_entity.type
_entity.pdbx_description
1 polymer ?
#
loop_
_entity_poly.entity_id
_entity_poly.type
_entity_poly.pdbx_seq_one_letter_code
_entity_poly.pdbx_strand_id
1 'polypeptide(L)'
;MHNPAGPLDPGKESGLPYAVLRLGGVISPDGMSSAGRTHLVLIRATPRDNRIHAVDARDVALAFANAVDRADSIGGRTLLIAGDESCRKLQRELEDDMTQSIGLGRLGPSVSLPGDPTDDRGWTFTGWFDTTESEALLDFQRHTWSEAREWIAHSRGRSRTLLLRTFGPLLRPAIRLLMAVQRRRDGRGDYADPWTLLEKTYGPDILANKDSERP
;
A
#
# COMPACT_ATOMS: atom_id res chain seq x y z
N MET A 1 -9.13 -35.36 17.73
CA MET A 1 -7.73 -35.22 17.27
C MET A 1 -7.61 -33.83 16.67
N HIS A 2 -6.85 -32.97 17.34
CA HIS A 2 -6.71 -31.55 17.05
C HIS A 2 -5.53 -31.39 16.08
N ASN A 3 -5.76 -30.79 14.91
CA ASN A 3 -4.71 -30.51 13.92
C ASN A 3 -3.98 -29.22 14.32
N PRO A 4 -2.67 -29.23 14.67
CA PRO A 4 -1.99 -28.05 15.20
C PRO A 4 -1.32 -27.17 14.13
N ALA A 5 -1.41 -27.50 12.84
CA ALA A 5 -0.66 -26.78 11.81
C ALA A 5 -1.43 -25.56 11.26
N GLY A 6 -1.51 -24.49 12.05
CA GLY A 6 -1.61 -23.14 11.50
C GLY A 6 -0.29 -22.73 10.84
N PRO A 7 -0.25 -21.63 10.05
CA PRO A 7 0.98 -21.21 9.37
C PRO A 7 2.12 -21.04 10.38
N LEU A 8 3.21 -21.76 10.14
CA LEU A 8 4.40 -21.80 10.99
C LEU A 8 4.99 -20.38 11.06
N ASP A 9 5.04 -19.82 12.27
CA ASP A 9 5.71 -18.56 12.56
C ASP A 9 7.16 -18.91 12.98
N PRO A 10 8.16 -18.75 12.10
CA PRO A 10 9.51 -19.26 12.34
C PRO A 10 10.16 -18.69 13.61
N GLY A 11 9.72 -17.50 14.07
CA GLY A 11 10.15 -16.94 15.36
C GLY A 11 9.65 -17.78 16.54
N LYS A 12 8.38 -18.23 16.50
CA LYS A 12 7.77 -19.07 17.55
C LYS A 12 8.42 -20.43 17.69
N GLU A 13 8.87 -21.02 16.59
CA GLU A 13 9.43 -22.37 16.57
C GLU A 13 10.91 -22.41 16.97
N SER A 14 11.63 -21.31 16.77
CA SER A 14 13.06 -21.21 17.10
C SER A 14 13.36 -21.12 18.60
N GLY A 15 12.37 -20.77 19.43
CA GLY A 15 12.55 -20.51 20.87
C GLY A 15 13.31 -19.22 21.19
N LEU A 16 13.66 -18.41 20.17
CA LEU A 16 14.33 -17.12 20.35
C LEU A 16 13.31 -16.02 20.71
N PRO A 17 13.72 -14.99 21.47
CA PRO A 17 12.92 -13.78 21.63
C PRO A 17 12.62 -13.16 20.26
N TYR A 18 11.35 -12.88 19.99
CA TYR A 18 10.91 -12.31 18.72
C TYR A 18 9.80 -11.28 18.94
N ALA A 19 9.63 -10.39 17.98
CA ALA A 19 8.43 -9.58 17.80
C ALA A 19 8.17 -9.43 16.29
N VAL A 20 6.89 -9.37 15.90
CA VAL A 20 6.49 -9.25 14.50
C VAL A 20 5.94 -7.85 14.26
N LEU A 21 6.52 -7.12 13.30
CA LEU A 21 6.05 -5.80 12.89
C LEU A 21 5.35 -5.93 11.54
N ARG A 22 4.04 -5.73 11.50
CA ARG A 22 3.23 -5.75 10.27
C ARG A 22 3.04 -4.34 9.77
N LEU A 23 3.56 -4.05 8.58
CA LEU A 23 3.60 -2.69 8.05
C LEU A 23 2.34 -2.35 7.25
N GLY A 24 1.91 -1.10 7.37
CA GLY A 24 0.95 -0.49 6.45
C GLY A 24 1.56 -0.17 5.09
N GLY A 25 0.90 0.70 4.33
CA GLY A 25 1.40 1.20 3.06
C GLY A 25 2.60 2.11 3.26
N VAL A 26 3.81 1.56 3.21
CA VAL A 26 5.06 2.31 3.44
C VAL A 26 5.31 3.29 2.28
N ILE A 27 5.43 4.58 2.62
CA ILE A 27 5.63 5.68 1.68
C ILE A 27 7.05 6.20 1.79
N SER A 28 7.74 6.25 0.65
CA SER A 28 9.06 6.85 0.53
C SER A 28 9.30 7.38 -0.90
N PRO A 29 10.21 8.35 -1.06
CA PRO A 29 10.69 8.78 -2.37
C PRO A 29 11.18 7.64 -3.25
N ASP A 30 11.91 6.70 -2.66
CA ASP A 30 12.53 5.59 -3.37
C ASP A 30 11.50 4.54 -3.79
N GLY A 31 10.51 4.24 -2.94
CA GLY A 31 9.39 3.38 -3.31
C GLY A 31 8.58 3.94 -4.49
N MET A 32 8.46 5.27 -4.56
CA MET A 32 7.81 5.92 -5.70
C MET A 32 8.66 5.95 -6.97
N SER A 33 9.98 6.05 -6.86
CA SER A 33 10.88 6.15 -8.01
C SER A 33 11.22 4.78 -8.61
N SER A 34 11.20 3.74 -7.78
CA SER A 34 11.49 2.34 -8.15
C SER A 34 10.26 1.50 -8.48
N ALA A 35 9.08 2.11 -8.54
CA ALA A 35 7.82 1.43 -8.86
C ALA A 35 7.88 0.71 -10.22
N GLY A 36 8.26 -0.56 -10.19
CA GLY A 36 8.37 -1.42 -11.35
C GLY A 36 7.00 -1.79 -11.93
N ARG A 37 7.02 -2.54 -13.04
CA ARG A 37 5.81 -3.03 -13.72
C ARG A 37 4.85 -3.75 -12.76
N THR A 38 5.37 -4.52 -11.81
CA THR A 38 4.57 -5.23 -10.81
C THR A 38 3.80 -4.32 -9.87
N HIS A 39 4.47 -3.30 -9.35
CA HIS A 39 3.84 -2.32 -8.48
C HIS A 39 2.72 -1.54 -9.20
N LEU A 40 2.94 -1.18 -10.47
CA LEU A 40 1.93 -0.50 -11.29
C LEU A 40 0.71 -1.39 -11.60
N VAL A 41 0.92 -2.70 -11.80
CA VAL A 41 -0.17 -3.65 -11.96
C VAL A 41 -0.98 -3.76 -10.68
N LEU A 42 -0.32 -3.85 -9.52
CA LEU A 42 -0.98 -3.91 -8.22
C LEU A 42 -1.81 -2.65 -7.94
N ILE A 43 -1.25 -1.45 -8.09
CA ILE A 43 -2.00 -0.18 -7.92
C ILE A 43 -3.26 -0.19 -8.78
N ARG A 44 -3.13 -0.62 -10.04
CA ARG A 44 -4.24 -0.63 -11.00
C ARG A 44 -5.29 -1.69 -10.70
N ALA A 45 -4.87 -2.79 -10.06
CA ALA A 45 -5.70 -3.89 -9.58
C ALA A 45 -6.55 -3.45 -8.39
N THR A 46 -5.98 -2.63 -7.49
CA THR A 46 -6.62 -2.16 -6.27
C THR A 46 -7.87 -1.31 -6.55
N PRO A 47 -9.01 -1.57 -5.88
CA PRO A 47 -10.18 -0.72 -5.93
C PRO A 47 -9.88 0.70 -5.44
N ARG A 48 -10.46 1.71 -6.09
CA ARG A 48 -10.24 3.14 -5.75
C ARG A 48 -10.73 3.52 -4.35
N ASP A 49 -11.70 2.79 -3.86
CA ASP A 49 -12.37 2.89 -2.57
C ASP A 49 -11.78 1.93 -1.53
N ASN A 50 -10.73 1.19 -1.88
CA ASN A 50 -10.01 0.35 -0.94
C ASN A 50 -9.37 1.21 0.16
N ARG A 51 -9.46 0.75 1.41
CA ARG A 51 -8.83 1.43 2.56
C ARG A 51 -7.34 1.12 2.60
N ILE A 52 -6.53 2.12 2.89
CA ILE A 52 -5.09 1.96 3.09
C ILE A 52 -4.65 2.83 4.27
N HIS A 53 -3.97 2.21 5.24
CA HIS A 53 -3.25 2.93 6.27
C HIS A 53 -1.81 3.15 5.81
N ALA A 54 -1.49 4.36 5.36
CA ALA A 54 -0.14 4.70 4.95
C ALA A 54 0.77 4.91 6.16
N VAL A 55 2.08 4.87 5.95
CA VAL A 55 3.08 5.21 6.96
C VAL A 55 4.33 5.76 6.30
N ASP A 56 4.92 6.82 6.87
CA ASP A 56 6.20 7.34 6.39
C ASP A 56 7.32 6.33 6.67
N ALA A 57 8.17 6.05 5.69
CA ALA A 57 9.27 5.09 5.86
C ALA A 57 10.25 5.47 6.99
N ARG A 58 10.36 6.77 7.35
CA ARG A 58 11.16 7.24 8.48
C ARG A 58 10.55 6.80 9.81
N ASP A 59 9.23 6.79 9.92
CA ASP A 59 8.50 6.32 11.09
C ASP A 59 8.58 4.80 11.22
N VAL A 60 8.55 4.09 10.09
CA VAL A 60 8.82 2.64 10.08
C VAL A 60 10.23 2.35 10.58
N ALA A 61 11.24 3.07 10.10
CA ALA A 61 12.62 2.91 10.56
C ALA A 61 12.75 3.17 12.07
N LEU A 62 12.06 4.21 12.57
CA LEU A 62 12.02 4.50 14.00
C LEU A 62 11.31 3.39 14.80
N ALA A 63 10.22 2.82 14.29
CA ALA A 63 9.54 1.69 14.91
C ALA A 63 10.46 0.48 15.04
N PHE A 64 11.26 0.17 14.01
CA PHE A 64 12.26 -0.88 14.08
C PHE A 64 13.36 -0.58 15.11
N ALA A 65 13.90 0.64 15.13
CA ALA A 65 14.92 1.02 16.10
C ALA A 65 14.39 0.90 17.54
N ASN A 66 13.21 1.45 17.81
CA ASN A 66 12.58 1.41 19.12
C ASN A 66 12.17 -0.03 19.51
N ALA A 67 11.83 -0.89 18.53
CA ALA A 67 11.53 -2.30 18.80
C ALA A 67 12.75 -3.07 19.28
N VAL A 68 13.94 -2.77 18.76
CA VAL A 68 15.21 -3.36 19.25
C VAL A 68 15.50 -2.88 20.67
N ASP A 69 15.40 -1.57 20.91
CA ASP A 69 15.69 -0.98 22.23
C ASP A 69 14.68 -1.43 23.31
N ARG A 70 13.46 -1.80 22.90
CA ARG A 70 12.34 -2.17 23.78
C ARG A 70 11.97 -3.65 23.65
N ALA A 71 12.89 -4.50 23.20
CA ALA A 71 12.63 -5.91 22.88
C ALA A 71 11.94 -6.68 24.02
N ASP A 72 12.36 -6.45 25.28
CA ASP A 72 11.78 -7.09 26.46
C ASP A 72 10.29 -6.75 26.65
N SER A 73 9.88 -5.53 26.30
CA SER A 73 8.50 -5.05 26.45
C SER A 73 7.56 -5.58 25.35
N ILE A 74 8.12 -5.96 24.20
CA ILE A 74 7.36 -6.38 23.01
C ILE A 74 7.52 -7.87 22.66
N GLY A 75 8.23 -8.64 23.48
CA GLY A 75 8.47 -10.06 23.26
C GLY A 75 7.17 -10.84 22.99
N GLY A 76 7.16 -11.59 21.89
CA GLY A 76 6.04 -12.39 21.41
C GLY A 76 4.88 -11.60 20.79
N ARG A 77 4.96 -10.27 20.73
CA ARG A 77 3.87 -9.43 20.18
C ARG A 77 3.91 -9.39 18.66
N THR A 78 2.73 -9.18 18.08
CA THR A 78 2.56 -8.75 16.69
C THR A 78 2.00 -7.34 16.70
N LEU A 79 2.79 -6.36 16.26
CA LEU A 79 2.46 -4.94 16.28
C LEU A 79 2.14 -4.45 14.86
N LEU A 80 1.04 -3.71 14.72
CA LEU A 80 0.64 -3.09 13.46
C LEU A 80 1.29 -1.71 13.34
N ILE A 81 2.19 -1.53 12.38
CA ILE A 81 2.93 -0.28 12.18
C ILE A 81 2.29 0.49 11.03
N ALA A 82 1.55 1.53 11.36
CA ALA A 82 1.04 2.49 10.39
C ALA A 82 1.12 3.93 10.93
N GLY A 83 0.92 4.93 10.06
CA GLY A 83 0.97 6.34 10.44
C GLY A 83 -0.19 6.76 11.34
N ASP A 84 -0.24 8.05 11.66
CA ASP A 84 -1.32 8.63 12.44
C ASP A 84 -2.67 8.59 11.71
N GLU A 85 -3.74 9.10 12.34
CA GLU A 85 -5.07 9.12 11.71
C GLU A 85 -5.10 9.88 10.38
N SER A 86 -4.22 10.87 10.18
CA SER A 86 -4.12 11.62 8.93
C SER A 86 -3.66 10.73 7.76
N CYS A 87 -3.00 9.60 8.06
CA CYS A 87 -2.50 8.63 7.09
C CYS A 87 -3.52 7.56 6.70
N ARG A 88 -4.73 7.58 7.27
CA ARG A 88 -5.86 6.77 6.81
C ARG A 88 -6.41 7.36 5.51
N LYS A 89 -6.25 6.62 4.41
CA LYS A 89 -6.69 7.04 3.08
C LYS A 89 -7.56 6.00 2.40
N LEU A 90 -8.31 6.45 1.41
CA LEU A 90 -8.75 5.60 0.33
C LEU A 90 -7.66 5.53 -0.74
N GLN A 91 -7.58 4.41 -1.46
CA GLN A 91 -6.62 4.19 -2.53
C GLN A 91 -6.61 5.35 -3.55
N ARG A 92 -7.78 5.86 -3.94
CA ARG A 92 -7.90 7.02 -4.84
C ARG A 92 -7.24 8.28 -4.27
N GLU A 93 -7.45 8.53 -2.99
CA GLU A 93 -6.90 9.72 -2.33
C GLU A 93 -5.38 9.63 -2.28
N LEU A 94 -4.85 8.45 -1.95
CA LEU A 94 -3.44 8.15 -2.02
C LEU A 94 -2.88 8.39 -3.43
N GLU A 95 -3.49 7.82 -4.48
CA GLU A 95 -3.08 8.00 -5.88
C GLU A 95 -3.07 9.47 -6.32
N ASP A 96 -4.15 10.19 -6.02
CA ASP A 96 -4.28 11.60 -6.37
C ASP A 96 -3.27 12.47 -5.60
N ASP A 97 -3.05 12.20 -4.32
CA ASP A 97 -2.10 12.94 -3.50
C ASP A 97 -0.67 12.70 -3.97
N MET A 98 -0.32 11.46 -4.31
CA MET A 98 0.99 11.12 -4.87
C MET A 98 1.22 11.80 -6.22
N THR A 99 0.25 11.77 -7.12
CA THR A 99 0.35 12.45 -8.42
C THR A 99 0.39 13.97 -8.29
N GLN A 100 -0.30 14.53 -7.29
CA GLN A 100 -0.22 15.94 -6.96
C GLN A 100 1.14 16.34 -6.38
N SER A 101 1.71 15.57 -5.45
CA SER A 101 3.00 15.87 -4.83
C SER A 101 4.15 15.93 -5.83
N ILE A 102 4.03 15.25 -6.97
CA ILE A 102 5.05 15.23 -8.02
C ILE A 102 4.84 16.31 -9.10
N GLY A 103 3.82 17.15 -8.92
CA GLY A 103 3.49 18.26 -9.83
C GLY A 103 2.47 17.93 -10.91
N LEU A 104 2.12 16.67 -11.16
CA LEU A 104 1.17 16.31 -12.22
C LEU A 104 -0.26 16.80 -11.91
N GLY A 105 -0.58 16.88 -10.62
CA GLY A 105 -1.91 17.19 -10.11
C GLY A 105 -2.80 15.95 -10.06
N ARG A 106 -3.97 16.10 -9.44
CA ARG A 106 -4.92 15.01 -9.21
C ARG A 106 -5.49 14.47 -10.53
N LEU A 107 -5.47 13.15 -10.69
CA LEU A 107 -5.98 12.45 -11.86
C LEU A 107 -7.48 12.16 -11.75
N GLY A 108 -8.05 12.08 -10.55
CA GLY A 108 -9.48 11.92 -10.34
C GLY A 108 -10.00 10.50 -10.62
N PRO A 109 -11.31 10.28 -10.44
CA PRO A 109 -11.87 8.93 -10.26
C PRO A 109 -11.89 8.06 -11.52
N SER A 110 -11.65 8.61 -12.71
CA SER A 110 -11.66 7.84 -13.96
C SER A 110 -10.41 6.96 -14.16
N VAL A 111 -9.37 7.12 -13.34
CA VAL A 111 -8.10 6.38 -13.46
C VAL A 111 -8.02 5.09 -12.65
N SER A 112 -8.89 4.90 -11.64
CA SER A 112 -9.12 3.61 -10.93
C SER A 112 -10.60 3.14 -11.01
N LEU A 113 -10.87 1.86 -10.74
CA LEU A 113 -12.22 1.25 -10.77
C LEU A 113 -12.74 1.15 -9.32
N PRO A 114 -14.06 1.20 -9.07
CA PRO A 114 -14.62 0.92 -7.74
C PRO A 114 -14.51 -0.57 -7.40
N GLY A 115 -14.58 -0.90 -6.12
CA GLY A 115 -14.75 -2.27 -5.64
C GLY A 115 -16.15 -2.76 -5.92
N ASP A 116 -16.28 -4.06 -6.15
CA ASP A 116 -17.59 -4.71 -6.25
C ASP A 116 -18.15 -4.91 -4.83
N PRO A 117 -19.29 -4.30 -4.47
CA PRO A 117 -19.89 -4.48 -3.15
C PRO A 117 -20.42 -5.90 -2.89
N THR A 118 -20.51 -6.73 -3.94
CA THR A 118 -20.96 -8.13 -3.85
C THR A 118 -19.82 -9.13 -3.83
N ASP A 119 -18.57 -8.68 -4.02
CA ASP A 119 -17.37 -9.51 -3.95
C ASP A 119 -16.48 -9.08 -2.78
N ASP A 120 -16.65 -9.74 -1.64
CA ASP A 120 -15.82 -9.53 -0.45
C ASP A 120 -14.32 -9.78 -0.69
N ARG A 121 -13.98 -10.61 -1.69
CA ARG A 121 -12.57 -10.90 -2.01
C ARG A 121 -11.98 -9.83 -2.92
N GLY A 122 -12.80 -9.05 -3.62
CA GLY A 122 -12.35 -7.99 -4.54
C GLY A 122 -11.64 -6.83 -3.83
N TRP A 123 -11.70 -6.78 -2.49
CA TRP A 123 -10.97 -5.85 -1.65
C TRP A 123 -9.55 -6.35 -1.36
N THR A 124 -8.57 -5.45 -1.34
CA THR A 124 -7.16 -5.86 -1.18
C THR A 124 -6.79 -6.05 0.29
N PHE A 125 -5.62 -6.64 0.53
CA PHE A 125 -5.05 -6.93 1.85
C PHE A 125 -4.70 -5.68 2.69
N THR A 126 -4.87 -4.47 2.16
CA THR A 126 -4.67 -3.25 2.92
C THR A 126 -5.97 -2.79 3.56
N GLY A 127 -5.86 -2.28 4.79
CA GLY A 127 -6.99 -1.76 5.56
C GLY A 127 -6.53 -0.63 6.48
N TRP A 128 -7.45 -0.10 7.27
CA TRP A 128 -7.09 0.80 8.37
C TRP A 128 -6.72 -0.02 9.60
N PHE A 129 -5.60 0.35 10.23
CA PHE A 129 -5.11 -0.32 11.43
C PHE A 129 -5.49 0.46 12.69
N ASP A 130 -5.65 -0.27 13.79
CA ASP A 130 -5.55 0.29 15.13
C ASP A 130 -4.07 0.22 15.55
N THR A 131 -3.45 1.39 15.68
CA THR A 131 -2.04 1.55 16.01
C THR A 131 -1.84 2.01 17.46
N THR A 132 -2.90 2.04 18.27
CA THR A 132 -2.86 2.59 19.64
C THR A 132 -1.82 1.87 20.50
N GLU A 133 -1.83 0.53 20.47
CA GLU A 133 -0.87 -0.28 21.22
C GLU A 133 0.56 -0.12 20.71
N SER A 134 0.74 -0.21 19.39
CA SER A 134 2.07 -0.10 18.77
C SER A 134 2.69 1.27 19.02
N GLU A 135 1.90 2.35 18.98
CA GLU A 135 2.40 3.69 19.24
C GLU A 135 2.73 3.89 20.72
N ALA A 136 1.90 3.37 21.63
CA ALA A 136 2.22 3.42 23.06
C ALA A 136 3.51 2.66 23.40
N LEU A 137 3.76 1.52 22.74
CA LEU A 137 4.93 0.69 23.00
C LEU A 137 6.19 1.18 22.30
N LEU A 138 6.06 1.73 21.08
CA LEU A 138 7.21 2.04 20.22
C LEU A 138 7.42 3.54 19.99
N ASP A 139 6.43 4.41 20.23
CA ASP A 139 6.54 5.88 20.12
C ASP A 139 7.25 6.31 18.81
N PHE A 140 6.65 5.90 17.69
CA PHE A 140 7.28 5.93 16.36
C PHE A 140 6.60 6.88 15.38
N GLN A 141 5.35 7.28 15.62
CA GLN A 141 4.62 8.19 14.73
C GLN A 141 5.17 9.62 14.90
N ARG A 142 5.89 10.11 13.89
CA ARG A 142 6.50 11.45 13.88
C ARG A 142 6.06 12.30 12.71
N HIS A 143 5.53 11.70 11.65
CA HIS A 143 5.16 12.41 10.43
C HIS A 143 3.69 12.23 10.10
N THR A 144 3.01 13.35 9.94
CA THR A 144 1.66 13.43 9.37
C THR A 144 1.68 13.13 7.87
N TRP A 145 0.50 12.89 7.29
CA TRP A 145 0.33 12.68 5.86
C TRP A 145 0.83 13.86 5.01
N SER A 146 0.62 15.09 5.47
CA SER A 146 1.13 16.30 4.80
C SER A 146 2.65 16.31 4.74
N GLU A 147 3.32 15.97 5.85
CA GLU A 147 4.79 15.97 5.92
C GLU A 147 5.39 14.84 5.06
N ALA A 148 4.75 13.67 5.03
CA ALA A 148 5.13 12.59 4.12
C ALA A 148 5.03 13.06 2.65
N ARG A 149 3.96 13.78 2.28
CA ARG A 149 3.78 14.33 0.94
C ARG A 149 4.81 15.40 0.58
N GLU A 150 5.18 16.25 1.53
CA GLU A 150 6.23 17.25 1.36
C GLU A 150 7.59 16.59 1.16
N TRP A 151 7.89 15.54 1.91
CA TRP A 151 9.10 14.75 1.73
C TRP A 151 9.18 14.15 0.32
N ILE A 152 8.09 13.57 -0.18
CA ILE A 152 7.98 13.13 -1.57
C ILE A 152 8.24 14.28 -2.55
N ALA A 153 7.60 15.44 -2.35
CA ALA A 153 7.74 16.57 -3.25
C ALA A 153 9.19 17.10 -3.29
N HIS A 154 9.85 17.15 -2.13
CA HIS A 154 11.21 17.67 -1.98
C HIS A 154 12.28 16.73 -2.54
N SER A 155 12.03 15.43 -2.51
CA SER A 155 12.93 14.41 -3.07
C SER A 155 13.08 14.48 -4.60
N ARG A 156 12.24 15.27 -5.28
CA ARG A 156 12.26 15.39 -6.74
C ARG A 156 13.06 16.60 -7.20
N GLY A 157 13.77 16.43 -8.33
CA GLY A 157 14.47 17.53 -8.98
C GLY A 157 13.53 18.70 -9.29
N ARG A 158 13.87 19.89 -8.78
CA ARG A 158 13.07 21.13 -8.90
C ARG A 158 12.58 21.40 -10.33
N SER A 159 13.42 21.17 -11.33
CA SER A 159 13.10 21.35 -12.75
C SER A 159 12.00 20.39 -13.23
N ARG A 160 12.07 19.11 -12.85
CA ARG A 160 11.08 18.09 -13.23
C ARG A 160 9.72 18.38 -12.58
N THR A 161 9.71 18.76 -11.30
CA THR A 161 8.48 19.12 -10.60
C THR A 161 7.84 20.36 -11.22
N LEU A 162 8.63 21.38 -11.55
CA LEU A 162 8.14 22.59 -12.22
C LEU A 162 7.56 22.27 -13.60
N LEU A 163 8.27 21.47 -14.41
CA LEU A 163 7.82 21.04 -15.72
C LEU A 163 6.48 20.28 -15.63
N LEU A 164 6.37 19.30 -14.74
CA LEU A 164 5.13 18.56 -14.53
C LEU A 164 3.99 19.45 -14.02
N ARG A 165 4.29 20.45 -13.18
CA ARG A 165 3.29 21.42 -12.71
C ARG A 165 2.77 22.31 -13.84
N THR A 166 3.66 22.75 -14.73
CA THR A 166 3.29 23.60 -15.88
C THR A 166 2.47 22.82 -16.91
N PHE A 167 2.91 21.62 -17.29
CA PHE A 167 2.24 20.83 -18.33
C PHE A 167 1.17 19.86 -17.79
N GLY A 168 1.07 19.69 -16.48
CA GLY A 168 0.14 18.77 -15.82
C GLY A 168 -1.32 18.91 -16.30
N PRO A 169 -1.89 20.12 -16.41
CA PRO A 169 -3.24 20.30 -16.95
C PRO A 169 -3.47 19.70 -18.33
N LEU A 170 -2.45 19.68 -19.19
CA LEU A 170 -2.50 19.08 -20.53
C LEU A 170 -2.23 17.57 -20.49
N LEU A 171 -1.31 17.12 -19.63
CA LEU A 171 -0.95 15.71 -19.50
C LEU A 171 -2.07 14.88 -18.85
N ARG A 172 -2.79 15.43 -17.87
CA ARG A 172 -3.87 14.73 -17.15
C ARG A 172 -4.96 14.13 -18.05
N PRO A 173 -5.61 14.88 -18.97
CA PRO A 173 -6.61 14.30 -19.86
C PRO A 173 -6.03 13.23 -20.78
N ALA A 174 -4.80 13.40 -21.28
CA ALA A 174 -4.12 12.39 -22.10
C ALA A 174 -3.86 11.10 -21.32
N ILE A 175 -3.39 11.19 -20.07
CA ILE A 175 -3.19 10.04 -19.18
C ILE A 175 -4.52 9.33 -18.90
N ARG A 176 -5.59 10.08 -18.59
CA ARG A 176 -6.92 9.52 -18.37
C ARG A 176 -7.43 8.76 -19.60
N LEU A 177 -7.24 9.33 -20.80
CA LEU A 177 -7.61 8.68 -22.05
C LEU A 177 -6.81 7.40 -22.27
N LEU A 178 -5.49 7.45 -22.06
CA LEU A 178 -4.62 6.28 -22.19
C LEU A 178 -5.05 5.16 -21.24
N MET A 179 -5.32 5.49 -19.97
CA MET A 179 -5.82 4.55 -18.96
C MET A 179 -7.17 3.95 -19.38
N ALA A 180 -8.09 4.75 -19.92
CA ALA A 180 -9.37 4.27 -20.42
C ALA A 180 -9.22 3.32 -21.63
N VAL A 181 -8.30 3.62 -22.55
CA VAL A 181 -7.97 2.73 -23.68
C VAL A 181 -7.35 1.43 -23.17
N GLN A 182 -6.42 1.52 -22.22
CA GLN A 182 -5.77 0.35 -21.62
C GLN A 182 -6.79 -0.56 -20.92
N ARG A 183 -7.72 0.00 -20.14
CA ARG A 183 -8.79 -0.79 -19.51
C ARG A 183 -9.63 -1.56 -20.51
N ARG A 184 -10.00 -0.93 -21.63
CA ARG A 184 -10.75 -1.58 -22.70
C ARG A 184 -9.95 -2.71 -23.34
N ARG A 185 -8.64 -2.51 -23.59
CA ARG A 185 -7.76 -3.56 -24.11
C ARG A 185 -7.59 -4.73 -23.13
N ASP A 186 -7.53 -4.42 -21.85
CA ASP A 186 -7.39 -5.44 -20.81
C ASP A 186 -8.69 -6.21 -20.56
N GLY A 187 -9.82 -5.75 -21.13
CA GLY A 187 -11.14 -6.36 -20.95
C GLY A 187 -11.69 -6.18 -19.54
N ARG A 188 -11.31 -5.09 -18.85
CA ARG A 188 -11.76 -4.85 -17.46
C ARG A 188 -13.22 -4.42 -17.44
N GLY A 189 -14.00 -5.02 -16.55
CA GLY A 189 -15.39 -4.66 -16.30
C GLY A 189 -15.56 -3.35 -15.52
N ASP A 190 -16.76 -3.17 -14.98
CA ASP A 190 -17.13 -1.95 -14.23
C ASP A 190 -16.50 -1.87 -12.83
N TYR A 191 -16.06 -3.01 -12.30
CA TYR A 191 -15.44 -3.13 -10.98
C TYR A 191 -13.97 -3.57 -11.06
N ALA A 192 -13.22 -3.21 -10.03
CA ALA A 192 -11.86 -3.68 -9.83
C ALA A 192 -11.89 -5.17 -9.45
N ASP A 193 -11.34 -6.00 -10.33
CA ASP A 193 -11.04 -7.40 -10.04
C ASP A 193 -9.51 -7.55 -9.92
N PRO A 194 -8.98 -7.50 -8.69
CA PRO A 194 -7.54 -7.53 -8.50
C PRO A 194 -6.93 -8.89 -8.83
N TRP A 195 -7.64 -9.98 -8.54
CA TRP A 195 -7.11 -11.34 -8.66
C TRP A 195 -7.02 -11.79 -10.10
N THR A 196 -8.08 -11.58 -10.89
CA THR A 196 -8.05 -11.91 -12.32
C THR A 196 -7.00 -11.09 -13.05
N LEU A 197 -6.79 -9.83 -12.65
CA LEU A 197 -5.74 -9.01 -13.26
C LEU A 197 -4.34 -9.51 -12.92
N LEU A 198 -4.11 -9.93 -11.68
CA LEU A 198 -2.83 -10.50 -11.24
C LEU A 198 -2.58 -11.86 -11.92
N GLU A 199 -3.56 -12.75 -11.92
CA GLU A 199 -3.50 -14.06 -12.58
C GLU A 199 -3.23 -13.92 -14.09
N LYS A 200 -3.93 -13.03 -14.79
CA LYS A 200 -3.68 -12.75 -16.21
C LYS A 200 -2.27 -12.21 -16.48
N THR A 201 -1.65 -11.53 -15.51
CA THR A 201 -0.34 -10.90 -15.68
C THR A 201 0.82 -11.81 -15.29
N TYR A 202 0.66 -12.62 -14.24
CA TYR A 202 1.72 -13.43 -13.62
C TYR A 202 1.50 -14.94 -13.72
N GLY A 203 0.34 -15.39 -14.18
CA GLY A 203 -0.06 -16.80 -14.21
C GLY A 203 -0.84 -17.22 -12.96
N PRO A 204 -1.42 -18.42 -12.96
CA PRO A 204 -2.29 -18.92 -11.89
C PRO A 204 -1.56 -19.17 -10.57
N ASP A 205 -0.26 -19.49 -10.61
CA ASP A 205 0.55 -19.85 -9.43
C ASP A 205 0.79 -18.67 -8.46
N ILE A 206 0.43 -17.44 -8.85
CA ILE A 206 0.53 -16.27 -7.96
C ILE A 206 -0.53 -16.28 -6.86
N LEU A 207 -1.63 -16.98 -7.08
CA LEU A 207 -2.68 -17.17 -6.09
C LEU A 207 -2.41 -18.47 -5.36
N ALA A 208 -2.60 -18.49 -4.04
CA ALA A 208 -2.54 -19.72 -3.29
C ALA A 208 -3.52 -20.72 -3.91
N ASN A 209 -3.00 -21.86 -4.37
CA ASN A 209 -3.78 -22.84 -5.10
C ASN A 209 -4.87 -23.38 -4.16
N LYS A 210 -6.14 -23.39 -4.60
CA LYS A 210 -7.26 -23.88 -3.77
C LYS A 210 -7.11 -25.33 -3.31
N ASP A 211 -6.21 -26.09 -3.92
CA ASP A 211 -6.02 -27.51 -3.65
C ASP A 211 -5.09 -27.82 -2.47
N SER A 212 -4.41 -26.83 -1.86
CA SER A 212 -3.63 -27.04 -0.63
C SER A 212 -4.46 -27.13 0.66
N GLU A 213 -5.80 -27.03 0.58
CA GLU A 213 -6.72 -27.14 1.73
C GLU A 213 -7.67 -28.36 1.66
N ARG A 214 -7.38 -29.38 0.84
CA ARG A 214 -8.13 -30.64 0.92
C ARG A 214 -7.38 -31.68 1.77
N PRO A 215 -8.05 -32.29 2.76
CA PRO A 215 -7.46 -33.20 3.75
C PRO A 215 -6.94 -34.50 3.15
#